data_AF-A0A9Q0KMY6-F1
#
_entry.id   AF-A0A9Q0KMY6-F1
#
_cell.length_a   1.000
_cell.length_b   1.000
_cell.length_c   1.000
_cell.angle_alpha   90.00
_cell.angle_beta   90.00
_cell.angle_gamma   90.00
#
_symmetry.space_group_name_H-M   'P 1'
#
loop_
_entity.id
_entity.type
_entity.pdbx_description
1 polymer ?
#
loop_
_entity_poly.entity_id
_entity_poly.type
_entity_poly.pdbx_seq_one_letter_code
_entity_poly.pdbx_strand_id
1 'polypeptide(L)'
;MVGNESLDYLLLVPNGTKLLTANNCVQCTCETSKNWTLHCAPSQGVKPSANWTQCPSMKCQGGLPLGNTKSPCTTCAYAGYTNRTIPKTLTNTCSTDYGAAKSWIKMVLGRELAIGNLNYIYVNV
;
A
#
# COMPACT_ATOMS: atom_id res chain seq x y z
N MET A 1 -4.85 -1.88 4.02
CA MET A 1 -5.47 -2.88 3.11
C MET A 1 -6.18 -2.11 2.01
N VAL A 2 -6.02 -2.52 0.76
CA VAL A 2 -6.75 -1.93 -0.39
C VAL A 2 -8.16 -2.51 -0.42
N GLY A 3 -9.19 -1.70 -0.63
CA GLY A 3 -10.57 -2.19 -0.71
C GLY A 3 -10.88 -2.91 -2.03
N ASN A 4 -11.85 -3.84 -2.03
CA ASN A 4 -12.27 -4.57 -3.24
C ASN A 4 -12.88 -3.65 -4.33
N GLU A 5 -13.42 -2.50 -3.92
CA GLU A 5 -13.93 -1.48 -4.85
C GLU A 5 -12.83 -0.60 -5.47
N SER A 6 -11.58 -0.86 -5.09
CA SER A 6 -10.44 -0.15 -5.64
C SER A 6 -10.17 -0.59 -7.08
N LEU A 7 -9.84 0.36 -7.94
CA LEU A 7 -9.37 0.07 -9.30
C LEU A 7 -8.02 -0.67 -9.30
N ASP A 8 -7.30 -0.65 -8.18
CA ASP A 8 -6.07 -1.40 -7.96
C ASP A 8 -6.20 -2.49 -6.88
N TYR A 9 -7.39 -3.09 -6.74
CA TYR A 9 -7.64 -4.16 -5.76
C TYR A 9 -6.75 -5.41 -5.92
N LEU A 10 -6.12 -5.61 -7.09
CA LEU A 10 -5.14 -6.66 -7.37
C LEU A 10 -3.71 -6.09 -7.49
N LEU A 11 -3.33 -5.17 -6.61
CA LEU A 11 -2.00 -4.57 -6.65
C LEU A 11 -0.91 -5.62 -6.39
N LEU A 12 -0.05 -5.86 -7.39
CA LEU A 12 1.08 -6.79 -7.33
C LEU A 12 2.39 -6.04 -7.34
N VAL A 13 3.14 -6.09 -6.24
CA VAL A 13 4.46 -5.46 -6.15
C VAL A 13 5.54 -6.53 -6.06
N PRO A 14 6.40 -6.69 -7.10
CA PRO A 14 7.55 -7.58 -7.01
C PRO A 14 8.52 -7.13 -5.92
N ASN A 15 9.20 -8.11 -5.31
CA ASN A 15 10.21 -7.84 -4.29
C ASN A 15 11.32 -6.92 -4.80
N GLY A 16 11.69 -5.92 -4.00
CA GLY A 16 12.74 -4.96 -4.33
C GLY A 16 12.36 -3.96 -5.42
N THR A 17 11.10 -3.96 -5.87
CA THR A 17 10.63 -3.03 -6.90
C THR A 17 9.70 -1.96 -6.36
N LYS A 18 9.59 -0.87 -7.13
CA LYS A 18 8.67 0.23 -6.91
C LYS A 18 7.57 0.15 -7.95
N LEU A 19 6.32 0.15 -7.50
CA LEU A 19 5.15 0.23 -8.37
C LEU A 19 4.44 1.56 -8.16
N LEU A 20 4.11 2.23 -9.26
CA LEU A 20 3.25 3.40 -9.25
C LEU A 20 1.79 2.97 -9.44
N THR A 21 0.91 3.45 -8.56
CA THR A 21 -0.54 3.27 -8.65
C THR A 21 -1.26 4.60 -8.43
N ALA A 22 -2.59 4.58 -8.50
CA ALA A 22 -3.44 5.74 -8.31
C ALA A 22 -3.04 6.93 -9.19
N ASN A 23 -2.98 6.71 -10.51
CA ASN A 23 -2.53 7.69 -11.50
C ASN A 23 -1.17 8.31 -11.19
N ASN A 24 -0.20 7.46 -10.83
CA ASN A 24 1.14 7.85 -10.43
C ASN A 24 1.25 8.64 -9.13
N CYS A 25 0.18 8.78 -8.35
CA CYS A 25 0.21 9.54 -7.10
C CYS A 25 0.73 8.75 -5.90
N VAL A 26 0.69 7.43 -5.97
CA VAL A 26 1.15 6.53 -4.92
C VAL A 26 2.27 5.67 -5.46
N GLN A 27 3.37 5.60 -4.72
CA GLN A 27 4.43 4.63 -4.96
C GLN A 27 4.42 3.61 -3.84
N CYS A 28 4.23 2.35 -4.20
CA CYS A 28 4.31 1.22 -3.27
C CYS A 28 5.58 0.42 -3.51
N THR A 29 6.16 -0.08 -2.42
CA THR A 29 7.36 -0.92 -2.38
C THR A 29 7.08 -2.14 -1.54
N CYS A 30 7.69 -3.24 -1.93
CA CYS A 30 7.71 -4.44 -1.13
C CYS A 30 9.15 -4.94 -1.06
N GLU A 31 9.66 -5.12 0.15
CA GLU A 31 11.03 -5.55 0.38
C GLU A 31 11.07 -6.65 1.45
N THR A 32 11.84 -7.71 1.19
CA THR A 32 12.09 -8.78 2.18
C THR A 32 12.72 -8.24 3.47
N SER A 33 13.57 -7.23 3.37
CA SER A 33 14.19 -6.53 4.52
C SER A 33 13.16 -5.89 5.46
N LYS A 34 11.94 -5.64 4.97
CA LYS A 34 10.81 -5.07 5.73
C LYS A 34 9.73 -6.11 6.02
N ASN A 35 10.13 -7.37 6.21
CA ASN A 35 9.23 -8.47 6.52
C ASN A 35 8.09 -8.62 5.50
N TRP A 36 8.38 -8.43 4.21
CA TRP A 36 7.37 -8.57 3.14
C TRP A 36 6.16 -7.64 3.30
N THR A 37 6.31 -6.55 4.05
CA THR A 37 5.23 -5.58 4.26
C THR A 37 5.16 -4.61 3.09
N LEU A 38 3.97 -4.40 2.55
CA LEU A 38 3.74 -3.38 1.54
C LEU A 38 3.85 -1.99 2.18
N HIS A 39 4.81 -1.19 1.70
CA HIS A 39 4.97 0.20 2.12
C HIS A 39 4.61 1.13 0.97
N CYS A 40 3.62 2.00 1.17
CA CYS A 40 3.20 2.99 0.18
C CYS A 40 3.46 4.41 0.67
N ALA A 41 3.88 5.29 -0.23
CA ALA A 41 4.16 6.71 0.03
C ALA A 41 3.70 7.57 -1.15
N PRO A 42 3.57 8.90 -0.96
CA PRO A 42 3.30 9.81 -2.08
C PRO A 42 4.44 9.76 -3.09
N SER A 43 4.13 9.61 -4.37
CA SER A 43 5.14 9.67 -5.44
C SER A 43 5.85 11.02 -5.44
N GLN A 44 7.18 11.02 -5.51
CA GLN A 44 7.98 12.24 -5.56
C GLN A 44 8.49 12.48 -6.98
N GLY A 45 8.33 13.69 -7.50
CA GLY A 45 8.86 14.08 -8.81
C GLY A 45 8.19 13.41 -10.01
N VAL A 46 7.10 12.67 -9.81
CA VAL A 46 6.32 12.03 -10.88
C VAL A 46 5.07 12.86 -11.14
N LYS A 47 4.84 13.22 -12.41
CA LYS A 47 3.59 13.88 -12.81
C LYS A 47 2.43 12.87 -12.71
N PRO A 48 1.27 13.28 -12.17
CA PRO A 48 0.09 12.43 -12.21
C PRO A 48 -0.23 12.06 -13.66
N SER A 49 -0.69 10.82 -13.86
CA SER A 49 -1.16 10.36 -15.16
C SER A 49 -2.66 10.55 -15.33
N ALA A 50 -3.17 10.24 -16.52
CA ALA A 50 -4.57 10.39 -16.88
C ALA A 50 -5.07 11.85 -16.70
N ASN A 51 -6.35 12.03 -16.39
CA ASN A 51 -7.00 13.34 -16.29
C ASN A 51 -6.70 14.09 -14.98
N TRP A 52 -5.64 13.72 -14.26
CA TRP A 52 -5.29 14.32 -12.97
C TRP A 52 -4.22 15.39 -13.18
N THR A 53 -4.56 16.65 -12.94
CA THR A 53 -3.59 17.76 -13.02
C THR A 53 -2.63 17.77 -11.83
N GLN A 54 -3.11 17.31 -10.67
CA GLN A 54 -2.34 17.21 -9.44
C GLN A 54 -2.83 16.02 -8.61
N CYS A 55 -1.92 15.40 -7.86
CA CYS A 55 -2.27 14.39 -6.88
C CYS A 55 -3.09 15.00 -5.73
N PRO A 56 -4.06 14.25 -5.18
CA PRO A 56 -4.86 14.73 -4.09
C PRO A 56 -3.99 14.78 -2.82
N SER A 57 -4.49 15.39 -1.75
CA SER A 57 -3.79 15.36 -0.46
C SER A 57 -3.50 13.93 -0.05
N MET A 58 -2.22 13.59 0.17
CA MET A 58 -1.78 12.26 0.58
C MET A 58 -1.59 12.15 2.10
N LYS A 59 -2.42 12.86 2.85
CA LYS A 59 -2.45 12.84 4.31
C LYS A 59 -3.68 12.11 4.81
N CYS A 60 -3.53 11.34 5.90
CA CYS A 60 -4.65 10.83 6.69
C CYS A 60 -5.25 11.93 7.57
N GLN A 61 -6.37 11.61 8.24
CA GLN A 61 -6.88 12.44 9.33
C GLN A 61 -5.78 12.75 10.35
N GLY A 62 -5.75 14.00 10.83
CA GLY A 62 -4.68 14.49 11.71
C GLY A 62 -3.39 14.91 11.00
N GLY A 63 -3.38 14.98 9.66
CA GLY A 63 -2.27 15.53 8.88
C GLY A 63 -1.07 14.59 8.70
N LEU A 64 -1.20 13.33 9.15
CA LEU A 64 -0.15 12.32 9.04
C LEU A 64 0.05 11.93 7.56
N PRO A 65 1.25 12.09 6.98
CA PRO A 65 1.51 11.69 5.59
C PRO A 65 1.36 10.18 5.40
N LEU A 66 0.94 9.76 4.20
CA LEU A 66 0.86 8.36 3.79
C LEU A 66 2.22 7.67 3.97
N GLY A 67 2.22 6.50 4.62
CA GLY A 67 3.41 5.72 4.94
C GLY A 67 4.07 6.12 6.28
N ASN A 68 3.73 7.27 6.84
CA ASN A 68 4.31 7.70 8.12
C ASN A 68 3.55 7.12 9.31
N THR A 69 4.29 6.91 10.40
CA THR A 69 3.76 6.47 11.69
C THR A 69 3.79 7.63 12.68
N LYS A 70 2.68 7.85 13.38
CA LYS A 70 2.57 8.74 14.54
C LYS A 70 2.56 7.90 15.81
N SER A 71 3.36 8.33 16.79
CA SER A 71 3.46 7.69 18.10
C SER A 71 2.07 7.49 18.75
N PRO A 72 1.80 6.33 19.38
CA PRO A 72 2.73 5.22 19.60
C PRO A 72 2.89 4.28 18.39
N CYS A 73 1.86 4.02 17.59
CA CYS A 73 1.97 3.15 16.41
C CYS A 73 0.89 3.38 15.35
N THR A 74 0.34 4.58 15.25
CA THR A 74 -0.70 4.88 14.29
C THR A 74 -0.08 5.20 12.94
N THR A 75 -0.22 4.31 11.97
CA THR A 75 0.34 4.45 10.62
C THR A 75 -0.74 4.88 9.64
N CYS A 76 -0.43 5.83 8.76
CA CYS A 76 -1.31 6.17 7.64
C CYS A 76 -1.08 5.19 6.49
N ALA A 77 -2.03 4.29 6.25
CA ALA A 77 -1.93 3.24 5.24
C ALA A 77 -2.78 3.56 4.00
N TYR A 78 -2.31 3.08 2.85
CA TYR A 78 -3.02 3.17 1.59
C TYR A 78 -4.23 2.22 1.61
N ALA A 79 -5.40 2.72 1.17
CA ALA A 79 -6.65 1.96 1.16
C ALA A 79 -7.21 1.72 -0.25
N GLY A 80 -6.48 2.11 -1.29
CA GLY A 80 -6.89 1.97 -2.69
C GLY A 80 -7.12 3.31 -3.38
N TYR A 81 -7.71 3.22 -4.56
CA TYR A 81 -7.94 4.29 -5.50
C TYR A 81 -9.23 4.03 -6.30
N THR A 82 -10.04 5.06 -6.42
CA THR A 82 -11.15 5.12 -7.38
C THR A 82 -10.85 6.22 -8.39
N ASN A 83 -11.57 6.30 -9.51
CA ASN A 83 -11.38 7.36 -10.50
C ASN A 83 -11.44 8.81 -9.95
N ARG A 84 -11.98 9.00 -8.73
CA ARG A 84 -12.15 10.30 -8.07
C ARG A 84 -11.28 10.49 -6.83
N THR A 85 -10.96 9.44 -6.09
CA THR A 85 -10.36 9.57 -4.75
C THR A 85 -9.30 8.53 -4.47
N ILE A 86 -8.37 8.91 -3.60
CA ILE A 86 -7.40 8.01 -2.98
C ILE A 86 -7.75 7.90 -1.50
N PRO A 87 -8.57 6.90 -1.09
CA PRO A 87 -8.81 6.62 0.31
C PRO A 87 -7.53 6.19 1.03
N LYS A 88 -7.41 6.62 2.29
CA LYS A 88 -6.35 6.22 3.22
C LYS A 88 -7.00 5.89 4.55
N THR A 89 -6.36 5.02 5.32
CA THR A 89 -6.87 4.60 6.62
C THR A 89 -5.77 4.69 7.66
N LEU A 90 -6.15 5.05 8.89
CA LEU A 90 -5.25 4.98 10.04
C LEU A 90 -5.24 3.55 10.57
N THR A 91 -4.10 2.89 10.50
CA THR A 91 -3.90 1.53 11.02
C THR A 91 -3.06 1.58 12.28
N ASN A 92 -3.52 0.93 13.34
CA ASN A 92 -2.69 0.77 14.54
C ASN A 92 -1.74 -0.42 14.34
N THR A 93 -0.43 -0.15 14.41
CA THR A 93 0.64 -1.15 14.30
C THR A 93 1.18 -1.59 15.67
N CYS A 94 0.64 -1.05 16.78
CA CYS A 94 1.01 -1.37 18.17
C CYS A 94 0.37 -2.67 18.67
N SER A 95 -0.07 -3.57 17.80
CA SER A 95 -0.51 -4.89 18.26
C SER A 95 0.69 -5.61 18.88
N THR A 96 0.82 -5.52 20.21
CA THR A 96 1.62 -6.38 21.10
C THR A 96 1.04 -7.79 21.12
N ASP A 97 0.69 -8.30 19.95
CA ASP A 97 0.14 -9.62 19.77
C ASP A 97 1.14 -10.43 18.95
N TYR A 98 2.14 -10.92 19.68
CA TYR A 98 2.75 -12.21 19.39
C TYR A 98 1.71 -13.38 19.45
N GLY A 99 0.39 -13.10 19.52
CA GLY A 99 -0.69 -14.09 19.67
C GLY A 99 -1.99 -13.86 18.87
N ALA A 100 -2.54 -12.65 18.71
CA ALA A 100 -3.93 -12.49 18.23
C ALA A 100 -4.29 -11.25 17.37
N ALA A 101 -3.34 -10.62 16.67
CA ALA A 101 -3.63 -9.81 15.47
C ALA A 101 -3.12 -10.51 14.21
N LYS A 102 -3.33 -11.83 14.19
CA LYS A 102 -3.51 -12.58 12.97
C LYS A 102 -4.84 -12.10 12.32
N SER A 103 -4.91 -10.84 11.88
CA SER A 103 -5.63 -10.51 10.66
C SER A 103 -4.65 -10.75 9.52
N TRP A 104 -4.33 -12.03 9.36
CA TRP A 104 -3.97 -12.57 8.08
C TRP A 104 -5.25 -12.37 7.25
N ILE A 105 -5.35 -11.21 6.58
CA ILE A 105 -5.42 -11.35 5.13
C ILE A 105 -4.37 -12.43 4.88
N LYS A 106 -4.79 -13.62 4.45
CA LYS A 106 -3.83 -14.47 3.79
C LYS A 106 -3.28 -13.51 2.73
N MET A 107 -2.10 -12.92 2.96
CA MET A 107 -1.11 -12.77 1.93
C MET A 107 -1.03 -14.20 1.49
N VAL A 108 -1.92 -14.57 0.57
CA VAL A 108 -1.83 -15.85 -0.06
C VAL A 108 -0.46 -15.64 -0.66
N LEU A 109 0.52 -16.37 -0.12
CA LEU A 109 1.57 -16.94 -0.95
C LEU A 109 0.76 -17.65 -2.04
N GLY A 110 0.31 -16.86 -3.01
CA GLY A 110 -0.72 -17.18 -3.99
C GLY A 110 -0.04 -17.95 -5.06
N ARG A 111 0.61 -19.05 -4.64
CA ARG A 111 1.78 -19.61 -5.29
C ARG A 111 2.90 -18.55 -5.36
N GLU A 112 4.16 -18.95 -5.29
CA GLU A 112 5.14 -18.21 -6.07
C GLU A 112 4.64 -18.28 -7.51
N LEU A 113 4.00 -17.24 -8.00
CA LEU A 113 3.86 -17.05 -9.43
C LEU A 113 5.25 -16.61 -9.90
N ALA A 114 6.13 -17.60 -10.06
CA ALA A 114 7.37 -17.46 -10.79
C ALA A 114 7.02 -17.20 -12.26
N ILE A 115 6.58 -15.99 -12.56
CA ILE A 115 6.49 -15.48 -13.93
C ILE A 115 7.92 -15.02 -14.24
N GLY A 116 8.80 -15.99 -14.50
CA GLY A 116 10.25 -15.80 -14.53
C GLY A 116 10.87 -15.68 -13.13
N ASN A 117 12.15 -15.26 -13.07
CA ASN A 117 12.98 -15.15 -11.85
C ASN A 117 12.52 -14.10 -10.81
N LEU A 118 11.24 -13.68 -10.81
CA LEU A 118 10.71 -12.60 -9.97
C LEU A 118 9.71 -13.14 -8.94
N ASN A 119 9.93 -12.80 -7.67
CA ASN A 119 9.02 -13.10 -6.56
C ASN A 119 8.03 -11.94 -6.37
N TYR A 120 6.72 -12.23 -6.34
CA TYR A 120 5.64 -11.24 -6.23
C TYR A 120 4.84 -11.43 -4.94
N ILE A 121 4.40 -10.33 -4.29
CA ILE A 121 3.37 -10.40 -3.24
C ILE A 121 2.01 -10.06 -3.83
N TYR A 122 1.05 -10.94 -3.58
CA TYR A 122 -0.37 -10.72 -3.85
C TYR A 122 -1.04 -10.09 -2.62
N VAL A 123 -1.54 -8.87 -2.76
CA VAL A 123 -2.43 -8.26 -1.76
C VAL A 123 -3.86 -8.53 -2.21
N ASN A 124 -4.39 -9.71 -1.89
CA ASN A 124 -5.82 -10.02 -2.05
C ASN A 124 -6.55 -9.63 -0.77
N VAL A 125 -7.74 -9.05 -0.91
CA VAL A 125 -8.61 -8.67 0.22
C VAL A 125 -9.21 -9.91 0.86
#